data_AF-A0A9D4PIT2-F1
#
_entry.id   AF-A0A9D4PIT2-F1
#
_cell.length_a   1.000
_cell.length_b   1.000
_cell.length_c   1.000
_cell.angle_alpha   90.00
_cell.angle_beta   90.00
_cell.angle_gamma   90.00
#
_symmetry.space_group_name_H-M   'P 1'
#
loop_
_entity.id
_entity.type
_entity.pdbx_description
1 polymer ?
#
loop_
_entity_poly.entity_id
_entity_poly.type
_entity_poly.pdbx_seq_one_letter_code
_entity_poly.pdbx_strand_id
1 'polypeptide(L)'
;MIAINQLPLAFATSKGFRHFMDVVEPSYKTPSNAKLKNRIKLLHDHLKQKVASQIDSATAVALTSDCWTSRAQDSYITVTAHTLDSEWKSQAFTLATEAMQERHTGENIMQRMQEVIAVWKLDGKVTAVVTDNASNGIKAVNALRGILEPNDVTCSAHSLHLSIKKALSDKEIDGLCQKSGKLVAHFRHSTIASDQLTRRQELLGLPTGAPDAKLPDKMELYLPNARKAHQASACHSKCSC
;
A
#
# COMPACT_ATOMS: atom_id res chain seq x y z
N MET A 1 -6.75 19.10 -7.89
CA MET A 1 -7.90 18.16 -8.01
C MET A 1 -7.51 16.81 -8.59
N ILE A 2 -7.07 16.69 -9.85
CA ILE A 2 -6.75 15.38 -10.45
C ILE A 2 -5.71 14.60 -9.63
N ALA A 3 -4.55 15.20 -9.36
CA ALA A 3 -3.50 14.55 -8.57
C ALA A 3 -3.95 14.28 -7.12
N ILE A 4 -4.54 15.29 -6.47
CA ILE A 4 -5.01 15.22 -5.08
C ILE A 4 -6.04 14.10 -4.89
N ASN A 5 -7.03 14.01 -5.77
CA ASN A 5 -8.13 13.05 -5.68
C ASN A 5 -7.91 11.78 -6.51
N GLN A 6 -6.71 11.60 -7.08
CA GLN A 6 -6.34 10.44 -7.90
C GLN A 6 -7.32 10.13 -9.03
N LEU A 7 -7.83 11.18 -9.66
CA LEU A 7 -8.81 11.05 -10.73
C LEU A 7 -8.12 10.62 -12.03
N PRO A 8 -8.82 9.87 -12.91
CA PRO A 8 -8.32 9.61 -14.26
C PRO A 8 -8.00 10.91 -14.99
N LEU A 9 -6.95 10.92 -15.83
CA LEU A 9 -6.64 12.10 -16.66
C LEU A 9 -7.83 12.55 -17.51
N ALA A 10 -8.62 11.58 -17.97
CA ALA A 10 -9.82 11.79 -18.76
C ALA A 10 -10.92 12.57 -18.01
N PHE A 11 -10.84 12.70 -16.68
CA PHE A 11 -11.82 13.41 -15.86
C PHE A 11 -12.09 14.83 -16.40
N ALA A 12 -11.03 15.60 -16.66
CA ALA A 12 -11.16 16.98 -17.14
C ALA A 12 -11.69 17.08 -18.58
N THR A 13 -11.66 15.98 -19.33
CA THR A 13 -12.24 15.88 -20.68
C THR A 13 -13.61 15.21 -20.70
N SER A 14 -14.12 14.77 -19.55
CA SER A 14 -15.41 14.09 -19.45
C SER A 14 -16.57 15.04 -19.78
N LYS A 15 -17.65 14.51 -20.35
CA LYS A 15 -18.84 15.30 -20.71
C LYS A 15 -19.43 16.03 -19.49
N GLY A 16 -19.54 15.33 -18.36
CA GLY A 16 -20.07 15.89 -17.12
C GLY A 16 -19.23 17.05 -16.59
N PHE A 17 -17.90 16.90 -16.54
CA PHE A 17 -17.03 17.98 -16.08
C PHE A 17 -17.04 19.19 -17.02
N ARG A 18 -17.09 18.97 -18.34
CA ARG A 18 -17.21 20.07 -19.31
C ARG A 18 -18.51 20.84 -19.12
N HIS A 19 -19.64 20.15 -19.06
CA HIS A 19 -20.93 20.78 -18.83
C HIS A 19 -20.96 21.56 -17.50
N PHE A 20 -20.37 21.00 -16.44
CA PHE A 20 -20.22 21.71 -15.17
C PHE A 20 -19.41 23.00 -15.32
N MET A 21 -18.25 22.94 -15.99
CA MET A 21 -17.42 24.13 -16.21
C MET A 21 -18.08 25.16 -17.13
N ASP A 22 -18.89 24.73 -18.11
CA ASP A 22 -19.64 25.62 -18.99
C ASP A 22 -20.67 26.46 -18.22
N VAL A 23 -21.16 25.98 -17.07
CA VAL A 23 -22.07 26.72 -16.18
C VAL A 23 -21.29 27.58 -15.18
N VAL A 24 -20.22 27.02 -14.59
CA VAL A 24 -19.46 27.69 -13.51
C VAL A 24 -18.57 28.80 -14.04
N GLU A 25 -17.86 28.57 -15.13
CA GLU A 25 -16.97 29.54 -15.77
C GLU A 25 -16.92 29.27 -17.28
N PRO A 26 -17.89 29.81 -18.05
CA PRO A 26 -18.05 29.51 -19.48
C PRO A 26 -16.81 29.84 -20.33
N SER A 27 -15.93 30.75 -19.87
CA SER A 27 -14.70 31.09 -20.58
C SER A 27 -13.57 30.07 -20.37
N TYR A 28 -13.71 29.16 -19.39
CA TYR A 28 -12.69 28.19 -19.05
C TYR A 28 -12.59 27.07 -20.09
N LYS A 29 -11.48 27.06 -20.83
CA LYS A 29 -11.16 25.97 -21.75
C LYS A 29 -10.55 24.79 -21.01
N THR A 30 -11.31 23.70 -20.89
CA THR A 30 -10.82 22.46 -20.29
C THR A 30 -9.55 21.95 -21.00
N PRO A 31 -8.48 21.63 -20.25
CA PRO A 31 -7.23 21.17 -20.86
C PRO A 31 -7.39 19.76 -21.46
N SER A 32 -6.67 19.49 -22.55
CA SER A 32 -6.60 18.15 -23.14
C SER A 32 -5.82 17.18 -22.24
N ASN A 33 -6.03 15.88 -22.43
CA ASN A 33 -5.29 14.83 -21.71
C ASN A 33 -3.77 14.97 -21.89
N ALA A 34 -3.30 15.33 -23.09
CA ALA A 34 -1.88 15.58 -23.35
C ALA A 34 -1.35 16.75 -22.52
N LYS A 35 -2.09 17.87 -22.47
CA LYS A 35 -1.72 19.04 -21.67
C LYS A 35 -1.70 18.73 -20.17
N LEU A 36 -2.65 17.94 -19.69
CA LEU A 36 -2.68 17.49 -18.30
C LEU A 36 -1.52 16.56 -17.97
N LYS A 37 -1.20 15.60 -18.84
CA LYS A 37 -0.05 14.70 -18.68
C LYS A 37 1.24 15.49 -18.54
N ASN A 38 1.46 16.50 -19.40
CA ASN A 38 2.63 17.38 -19.32
C ASN A 38 2.67 18.17 -18.01
N ARG A 39 1.53 18.73 -17.57
CA ARG A 39 1.44 19.45 -16.28
C ARG A 39 1.74 18.54 -15.08
N ILE A 40 1.26 17.31 -15.09
CA ILE A 40 1.53 16.33 -14.03
C ILE A 40 3.01 15.93 -14.03
N LYS A 41 3.62 15.76 -15.20
CA LYS A 41 5.06 15.50 -15.30
C LYS A 41 5.88 16.64 -14.69
N LEU A 42 5.58 17.89 -15.03
CA LEU A 42 6.25 19.06 -14.44
C LEU A 42 6.06 19.14 -12.92
N LEU A 43 4.85 18.86 -12.43
CA LEU A 43 4.57 18.80 -11.00
C LEU A 43 5.37 17.70 -10.31
N HIS A 44 5.42 16.51 -10.92
CA HIS A 44 6.23 15.39 -10.43
C HIS A 44 7.71 15.76 -10.34
N ASP A 45 8.27 16.35 -11.40
CA ASP A 45 9.70 16.71 -11.43
C ASP A 45 10.04 17.75 -10.37
N HIS A 46 9.16 18.74 -10.16
CA HIS A 46 9.29 19.72 -9.08
C HIS A 46 9.23 19.08 -7.68
N LEU A 47 8.26 18.17 -7.45
CA LEU A 47 8.15 17.46 -6.17
C LEU A 47 9.34 16.52 -5.94
N LYS A 48 9.84 15.85 -6.99
CA LYS A 48 11.02 14.99 -6.92
C LYS A 48 12.24 15.77 -6.46
N GLN A 49 12.45 16.98 -7.00
CA GLN A 49 13.53 17.87 -6.54
C GLN A 49 13.38 18.27 -5.06
N LYS A 50 12.15 18.60 -4.63
CA LYS A 50 11.86 18.92 -3.23
C LYS A 50 12.17 17.74 -2.30
N VAL A 51 11.69 16.54 -2.64
CA VAL A 51 11.98 15.32 -1.87
C VAL A 51 13.48 15.04 -1.84
N ALA A 52 14.18 15.20 -2.97
CA ALA A 52 15.63 15.00 -3.03
C ALA A 52 16.37 15.95 -2.06
N SER A 53 15.96 17.22 -1.98
CA SER A 53 16.55 18.17 -1.03
C SER A 53 16.29 17.81 0.44
N GLN A 54 15.09 17.29 0.74
CA GLN A 54 14.73 16.87 2.11
C GLN A 54 15.52 15.63 2.52
N ILE A 55 15.65 14.66 1.60
CA ILE A 55 16.46 13.46 1.82
C ILE A 55 17.94 13.80 1.95
N ASP A 56 18.44 14.75 1.15
CA ASP A 56 19.84 15.14 1.21
C ASP A 56 20.22 15.73 2.59
N SER A 57 19.31 16.50 3.18
CA SER A 57 19.48 17.05 4.53
C SER A 57 19.41 16.00 5.66
N ALA A 58 18.93 14.79 5.38
CA ALA A 58 18.82 13.74 6.38
C ALA A 58 20.17 13.05 6.62
N THR A 59 20.55 12.91 7.89
CA THR A 59 21.76 12.19 8.30
C THR A 59 21.64 10.68 8.15
N ALA A 60 20.42 10.16 8.31
CA ALA A 60 20.11 8.74 8.30
C ALA A 60 18.77 8.48 7.61
N VAL A 61 18.70 7.39 6.84
CA VAL A 61 17.53 6.99 6.07
C VAL A 61 17.24 5.51 6.32
N ALA A 62 16.04 5.18 6.78
CA ALA A 62 15.55 3.82 6.76
C ALA A 62 14.73 3.59 5.50
N LEU A 63 14.90 2.46 4.83
CA LEU A 63 14.08 2.09 3.69
C LEU A 63 13.06 1.04 4.10
N THR A 64 11.87 1.10 3.53
CA THR A 64 10.94 -0.03 3.49
C THR A 64 10.71 -0.41 2.06
N SER A 65 10.70 -1.70 1.76
CA SER A 65 10.38 -2.21 0.44
C SER A 65 9.27 -3.22 0.49
N ASP A 66 8.47 -3.20 -0.57
CA ASP A 66 7.33 -4.08 -0.72
C ASP A 66 7.22 -4.58 -2.15
N CYS A 67 7.13 -5.90 -2.31
CA CYS A 67 6.82 -6.52 -3.59
C CYS A 67 5.36 -6.96 -3.58
N TRP A 68 4.59 -6.49 -4.55
CA TRP A 68 3.15 -6.76 -4.58
C TRP A 68 2.66 -7.03 -6.00
N THR A 69 1.54 -7.74 -6.08
CA THR A 69 0.90 -8.07 -7.36
C THR A 69 -0.40 -7.30 -7.50
N SER A 70 -0.55 -6.58 -8.60
CA SER A 70 -1.72 -5.78 -8.92
C SER A 70 -2.96 -6.67 -9.15
N ARG A 71 -4.12 -6.03 -9.26
CA ARG A 71 -5.35 -6.73 -9.66
C ARG A 71 -5.28 -7.28 -11.08
N ALA A 72 -4.49 -6.66 -11.94
CA ALA A 72 -4.22 -7.10 -13.31
C ALA A 72 -3.11 -8.17 -13.38
N GLN A 73 -2.66 -8.69 -12.23
CA GLN A 73 -1.59 -9.69 -12.11
C GLN A 73 -0.20 -9.20 -12.50
N ASP A 74 -0.03 -7.90 -12.71
CA ASP A 74 1.29 -7.28 -12.88
C ASP A 74 2.01 -7.21 -11.54
N SER A 75 3.32 -7.44 -11.56
CA SER A 75 4.16 -7.28 -10.38
C SER A 75 4.76 -5.88 -10.27
N TYR A 76 4.87 -5.39 -9.03
CA TYR A 76 5.54 -4.16 -8.68
C TYR A 76 6.44 -4.32 -7.46
N ILE A 77 7.47 -3.48 -7.42
CA ILE A 77 8.23 -3.17 -6.21
C ILE A 77 8.06 -1.69 -5.87
N THR A 78 7.76 -1.43 -4.60
CA THR A 78 7.70 -0.09 -4.04
C THR A 78 8.79 0.08 -3.00
N VAL A 79 9.60 1.14 -3.13
CA VAL A 79 10.64 1.53 -2.17
C VAL A 79 10.26 2.88 -1.57
N THR A 80 10.22 2.94 -0.24
CA THR A 80 9.89 4.15 0.52
C THR A 80 11.04 4.47 1.47
N ALA A 81 11.51 5.71 1.46
CA ALA A 81 12.46 6.22 2.43
C ALA A 81 11.74 6.84 3.61
N HIS A 82 12.30 6.61 4.80
CA HIS A 82 11.86 7.15 6.06
C HIS A 82 13.01 7.91 6.70
N THR A 83 12.75 9.16 7.09
CA THR A 83 13.73 10.04 7.73
C THR A 83 13.11 10.71 8.94
N LEU A 84 13.94 11.34 9.77
CA LEU A 84 13.49 12.26 10.81
C LEU A 84 13.91 13.67 10.41
N ASP A 85 12.99 14.63 10.51
CA ASP A 85 13.32 16.04 10.33
C ASP A 85 13.94 16.66 11.60
N SER A 86 14.29 17.94 11.54
CA SER A 86 14.89 18.68 12.65
C SER A 86 13.99 18.78 13.88
N GLU A 87 12.69 18.55 13.74
CA GLU A 87 11.72 18.54 14.84
C GLU A 87 11.43 17.12 15.34
N TRP A 88 12.24 16.13 14.94
CA TRP A 88 12.06 14.72 15.26
C TRP A 88 10.74 14.12 14.76
N LYS A 89 10.14 14.71 13.70
CA LYS A 89 8.93 14.16 13.09
C LYS A 89 9.30 13.18 11.99
N SER A 90 8.58 12.07 11.97
CA SER A 90 8.78 11.01 10.97
C SER A 90 8.34 11.48 9.58
N GLN A 91 9.30 11.51 8.66
CA GLN A 91 9.08 11.77 7.25
C GLN A 91 9.13 10.48 6.42
N ALA A 92 8.29 10.41 5.39
CA ALA A 92 8.11 9.20 4.59
C ALA A 92 7.90 9.61 3.14
N PHE A 93 8.70 9.05 2.23
CA PHE A 93 8.77 9.43 0.83
C PHE A 93 8.82 8.19 -0.05
N THR A 94 7.81 8.00 -0.89
CA THR A 94 7.84 6.94 -1.90
C THR A 94 8.85 7.33 -2.98
N LEU A 95 9.95 6.58 -3.06
CA LEU A 95 11.05 6.84 -3.97
C LEU A 95 10.85 6.22 -5.34
N ALA A 96 10.23 5.04 -5.35
CA ALA A 96 9.95 4.27 -6.55
C ALA A 96 8.73 3.38 -6.34
N THR A 97 7.92 3.24 -7.39
CA THR A 97 6.93 2.18 -7.56
C THR A 97 7.06 1.73 -9.01
N GLU A 98 7.72 0.61 -9.23
CA GLU A 98 8.15 0.19 -10.56
C GLU A 98 7.67 -1.23 -10.85
N ALA A 99 7.27 -1.47 -12.10
CA ALA A 99 6.85 -2.78 -12.54
C ALA A 99 8.06 -3.73 -12.60
N MET A 100 7.92 -4.91 -12.01
CA MET A 100 8.90 -5.97 -12.14
C MET A 100 8.48 -6.91 -13.26
N GLN A 101 9.03 -6.70 -14.46
CA GLN A 101 8.76 -7.58 -15.61
C GLN A 101 9.45 -8.94 -15.49
N GLU A 102 10.51 -9.00 -14.69
CA GLU A 102 11.28 -10.21 -14.45
C GLU A 102 10.77 -10.98 -13.23
N ARG A 103 11.22 -12.23 -13.06
CA ARG A 103 10.91 -13.02 -11.85
C ARG A 103 11.44 -12.30 -10.61
N HIS A 104 10.74 -12.43 -9.49
CA HIS A 104 11.11 -11.81 -8.22
C HIS A 104 12.22 -12.61 -7.52
N THR A 105 13.34 -12.84 -8.20
CA THR A 105 14.51 -13.39 -7.56
C THR A 105 15.08 -12.37 -6.58
N GLY A 106 15.80 -12.81 -5.54
CA GLY A 106 16.45 -11.89 -4.62
C GLY A 106 17.45 -10.96 -5.33
N GLU A 107 18.09 -11.44 -6.39
CA GLU A 107 19.01 -10.65 -7.23
C GLU A 107 18.32 -9.49 -7.94
N ASN A 108 17.17 -9.74 -8.57
CA ASN A 108 16.42 -8.70 -9.29
C ASN A 108 15.85 -7.63 -8.34
N ILE A 109 15.37 -8.06 -7.17
CA ILE A 109 14.91 -7.13 -6.13
C ILE A 109 16.09 -6.28 -5.63
N MET A 110 17.23 -6.91 -5.36
CA MET A 110 18.44 -6.24 -4.89
C MET A 110 18.93 -5.21 -5.90
N GLN A 111 19.03 -5.58 -7.19
CA GLN A 111 19.46 -4.67 -8.24
C GLN A 111 18.54 -3.45 -8.30
N ARG A 112 17.21 -3.68 -8.26
CA ARG A 112 16.25 -2.58 -8.31
C ARG A 112 16.36 -1.65 -7.10
N MET A 113 16.60 -2.20 -5.91
CA MET A 113 16.87 -1.41 -4.71
C MET A 113 18.16 -0.59 -4.84
N GLN A 114 19.24 -1.18 -5.38
CA GLN A 114 20.50 -0.46 -5.63
C GLN A 114 20.32 0.69 -6.61
N GLU A 115 19.56 0.49 -7.69
CA GLU A 115 19.23 1.55 -8.66
C GLU A 115 18.50 2.71 -7.98
N VAL A 116 17.52 2.42 -7.11
CA VAL A 116 16.82 3.46 -6.33
C VAL A 116 17.77 4.17 -5.38
N ILE A 117 18.62 3.46 -4.65
CA ILE A 117 19.62 4.04 -3.74
C ILE A 117 20.54 5.00 -4.51
N ALA A 118 21.04 4.59 -5.68
CA ALA A 118 21.92 5.40 -6.51
C ALA A 118 21.21 6.64 -7.09
N VAL A 119 20.00 6.49 -7.64
CA VAL A 119 19.21 7.61 -8.20
C VAL A 119 18.93 8.69 -7.16
N TRP A 120 18.72 8.29 -5.91
CA TRP A 120 18.44 9.19 -4.80
C TRP A 120 19.68 9.58 -3.98
N LYS A 121 20.88 9.14 -4.39
CA LYS A 121 22.17 9.42 -3.75
C LYS A 121 22.19 9.08 -2.25
N LEU A 122 21.69 7.89 -1.94
CA LEU A 122 21.54 7.40 -0.57
C LEU A 122 22.73 6.58 -0.05
N ASP A 123 23.77 6.42 -0.86
CA ASP A 123 24.97 5.66 -0.50
C ASP A 123 25.56 6.14 0.83
N GLY A 124 25.71 5.22 1.78
CA GLY A 124 26.23 5.50 3.13
C GLY A 124 25.25 6.20 4.08
N LYS A 125 24.05 6.59 3.63
CA LYS A 125 22.97 7.14 4.48
C LYS A 125 21.93 6.09 4.88
N VAL A 126 21.85 4.97 4.16
CA VAL A 126 20.88 3.91 4.44
C VAL A 126 21.27 3.17 5.72
N THR A 127 20.46 3.34 6.76
CA THR A 127 20.66 2.69 8.04
C THR A 127 20.16 1.26 8.01
N ALA A 128 18.92 1.04 7.57
CA ALA A 128 18.31 -0.29 7.53
C ALA A 128 17.31 -0.38 6.35
N VAL A 129 17.04 -1.60 5.90
CA VAL A 129 16.01 -1.88 4.89
C VAL A 129 15.03 -2.90 5.47
N VAL A 130 13.75 -2.53 5.51
CA VAL A 130 12.67 -3.39 6.01
C VAL A 130 11.87 -3.97 4.86
N THR A 131 11.76 -5.30 4.79
CA THR A 131 10.91 -5.99 3.81
C THR A 131 9.79 -6.76 4.47
N ASP A 132 8.80 -7.20 3.69
CA ASP A 132 7.99 -8.33 4.12
C ASP A 132 8.90 -9.58 4.20
N ASN A 133 8.63 -10.52 5.09
CA ASN A 133 9.56 -11.64 5.40
C ASN A 133 9.66 -12.67 4.25
N ALA A 134 9.38 -12.25 3.01
CA ALA A 134 9.58 -13.05 1.82
C ALA A 134 11.06 -13.41 1.68
N SER A 135 11.32 -14.69 1.43
CA SER A 135 12.69 -15.24 1.33
C SER A 135 13.54 -14.51 0.28
N ASN A 136 12.94 -14.07 -0.82
CA ASN A 136 13.65 -13.32 -1.86
C ASN A 136 13.96 -11.87 -1.43
N GLY A 137 13.08 -11.22 -0.68
CA GLY A 137 13.33 -9.89 -0.10
C GLY A 137 14.46 -9.92 0.92
N ILE A 138 14.44 -10.92 1.81
CA ILE A 138 15.52 -11.17 2.79
C ILE A 138 16.85 -11.39 2.08
N LYS A 139 16.90 -12.27 1.07
CA LYS A 139 18.12 -12.50 0.27
C LYS A 139 18.61 -11.22 -0.42
N ALA A 140 17.68 -10.39 -0.90
CA ALA A 140 18.00 -9.15 -1.56
C ALA A 140 18.69 -8.16 -0.62
N VAL A 141 18.11 -7.95 0.57
CA VAL A 141 18.66 -7.04 1.59
C VAL A 141 20.03 -7.50 2.07
N ASN A 142 20.20 -8.80 2.34
CA ASN A 142 21.49 -9.36 2.75
C ASN A 142 22.59 -9.21 1.66
N ALA A 143 22.21 -9.09 0.39
CA ALA A 143 23.13 -8.88 -0.71
C ALA A 143 23.39 -7.39 -1.02
N LEU A 144 22.63 -6.45 -0.42
CA LEU A 144 22.87 -5.03 -0.58
C LEU A 144 24.18 -4.61 0.09
N ARG A 145 24.87 -3.65 -0.52
CA ARG A 145 26.10 -3.06 0.00
C ARG A 145 25.81 -1.65 0.50
N GLY A 146 26.61 -1.16 1.44
CA GLY A 146 26.52 0.22 1.92
C GLY A 146 25.34 0.50 2.87
N ILE A 147 24.77 -0.54 3.47
CA ILE A 147 23.80 -0.44 4.56
C ILE A 147 24.54 -0.53 5.90
N LEU A 148 24.24 0.37 6.83
CA LEU A 148 24.88 0.40 8.15
C LEU A 148 24.49 -0.81 9.02
N GLU A 149 23.20 -1.13 9.06
CA GLU A 149 22.63 -2.28 9.75
C GLU A 149 22.12 -3.29 8.70
N PRO A 150 22.99 -4.20 8.23
CA PRO A 150 22.63 -5.18 7.20
C PRO A 150 21.74 -6.31 7.73
N ASN A 151 21.53 -6.39 9.04
CA ASN A 151 20.74 -7.45 9.65
C ASN A 151 19.26 -7.39 9.22
N ASP A 152 18.63 -8.56 9.14
CA ASP A 152 17.25 -8.78 8.68
C ASP A 152 16.20 -8.07 9.54
N VAL A 153 16.04 -6.75 9.36
CA VAL A 153 14.91 -6.02 9.92
C VAL A 153 13.68 -6.38 9.07
N THR A 154 12.87 -7.27 9.60
CA THR A 154 11.69 -7.77 8.91
C THR A 154 10.41 -7.13 9.44
N CYS A 155 9.36 -7.14 8.63
CA CYS A 155 8.08 -6.53 9.00
C CYS A 155 7.45 -7.23 10.22
N SER A 156 7.40 -6.53 11.36
CA SER A 156 6.84 -7.07 12.61
C SER A 156 5.37 -7.49 12.47
N ALA A 157 4.58 -6.77 11.67
CA ALA A 157 3.19 -7.11 11.40
C ALA A 157 3.08 -8.46 10.66
N HIS A 158 3.96 -8.71 9.69
CA HIS A 158 4.02 -9.99 8.98
C HIS A 158 4.49 -11.11 9.91
N SER A 159 5.53 -10.87 10.72
CA SER A 159 5.99 -11.82 11.74
C SER A 159 4.87 -12.22 12.71
N LEU A 160 4.11 -11.25 13.21
CA LEU A 160 2.96 -11.51 14.09
C LEU A 160 1.88 -12.33 13.39
N HIS A 161 1.57 -12.01 12.13
CA HIS A 161 0.62 -12.79 11.35
C HIS A 161 1.06 -14.23 11.14
N LEU A 162 2.34 -14.48 10.85
CA LEU A 162 2.88 -15.83 10.72
C LEU A 162 2.74 -16.62 12.02
N SER A 163 3.00 -15.98 13.17
CA SER A 163 2.78 -16.58 14.49
C SER A 163 1.32 -16.95 14.73
N ILE A 164 0.38 -16.05 14.43
CA ILE A 164 -1.06 -16.31 14.55
C ILE A 164 -1.49 -17.43 13.62
N LYS A 165 -1.06 -17.40 12.35
CA LYS A 165 -1.38 -18.44 11.37
C LYS A 165 -0.87 -19.80 11.83
N LYS A 166 0.33 -19.87 12.39
CA LYS A 166 0.91 -21.09 12.95
C LYS A 166 0.07 -21.60 14.13
N ALA A 167 -0.37 -20.72 15.03
CA ALA A 167 -1.24 -21.09 16.15
C ALA A 167 -2.61 -21.60 15.66
N LEU A 168 -3.22 -20.94 14.68
CA LEU A 168 -4.50 -21.35 14.08
C LEU A 168 -4.41 -22.63 13.25
N SER A 169 -3.20 -23.07 12.87
CA SER A 169 -2.97 -24.32 12.14
C SER A 169 -2.93 -25.55 13.06
N ASP A 170 -3.08 -25.37 14.38
CA ASP A 170 -3.31 -26.48 15.29
C ASP A 170 -4.58 -27.24 14.89
N LYS A 171 -4.56 -28.58 14.95
CA LYS A 171 -5.64 -29.42 14.41
C LYS A 171 -6.98 -29.18 15.09
N GLU A 172 -6.99 -28.95 16.40
CA GLU A 172 -8.23 -28.73 17.15
C GLU A 172 -8.80 -27.36 16.83
N ILE A 173 -7.93 -26.35 16.79
CA ILE A 173 -8.30 -24.96 16.46
C ILE A 173 -8.78 -24.86 15.02
N ASP A 174 -8.05 -25.43 14.05
CA ASP A 174 -8.43 -25.44 12.64
C ASP A 174 -9.77 -26.17 12.45
N GLY A 175 -9.97 -27.30 13.13
CA GLY A 175 -11.24 -28.02 13.12
C GLY A 175 -12.42 -27.16 13.63
N LEU A 176 -12.20 -26.35 14.67
CA LEU A 176 -13.19 -25.39 15.16
C LEU A 176 -13.42 -24.25 14.15
N CYS A 177 -12.35 -23.67 13.61
CA CYS A 177 -12.42 -22.61 12.60
C CYS A 177 -13.18 -23.05 11.36
N GLN A 178 -12.96 -24.28 10.88
CA GLN A 178 -13.70 -24.84 9.74
C GLN A 178 -15.19 -25.03 10.04
N LYS A 179 -15.56 -25.54 11.23
CA LYS A 179 -16.96 -25.70 11.64
C LYS A 179 -17.66 -24.35 11.75
N SER A 180 -17.03 -23.38 12.43
CA SER A 180 -17.52 -22.00 12.54
C SER A 180 -17.65 -21.35 11.16
N GLY A 181 -16.67 -21.55 10.27
CA GLY A 181 -16.71 -21.05 8.89
C GLY A 181 -17.89 -21.61 8.09
N LYS A 182 -18.18 -22.92 8.22
CA LYS A 182 -19.36 -23.55 7.60
C LYS A 182 -20.67 -22.98 8.13
N LEU A 183 -20.76 -22.73 9.44
CA LEU A 183 -21.94 -22.12 10.06
C LEU A 183 -22.17 -20.71 9.51
N VAL A 184 -21.12 -19.89 9.46
CA VAL A 184 -21.26 -18.53 8.91
C VAL A 184 -21.57 -18.56 7.41
N ALA A 185 -20.93 -19.45 6.65
CA ALA A 185 -21.19 -19.62 5.22
C ALA A 185 -22.68 -19.94 4.94
N HIS A 186 -23.32 -20.75 5.80
CA HIS A 186 -24.76 -21.04 5.68
C HIS A 186 -25.61 -19.76 5.69
N PHE A 187 -25.41 -18.89 6.68
CA PHE A 187 -26.15 -17.62 6.79
C PHE A 187 -25.76 -16.62 5.70
N ARG A 188 -24.50 -16.61 5.27
CA ARG A 188 -24.03 -15.71 4.21
C ARG A 188 -24.59 -16.05 2.83
N HIS A 189 -24.79 -17.33 2.54
CA HIS A 189 -25.24 -17.80 1.23
C HIS A 189 -26.75 -18.04 1.14
N SER A 190 -27.49 -17.99 2.25
CA SER A 190 -28.95 -18.16 2.28
C SER A 190 -29.62 -16.89 2.79
N THR A 191 -30.30 -16.18 1.89
CA THR A 191 -31.08 -14.99 2.24
C THR A 191 -32.17 -15.32 3.27
N ILE A 192 -32.83 -16.48 3.12
CA ILE A 192 -33.86 -16.95 4.06
C ILE A 192 -33.26 -17.17 5.45
N ALA A 193 -32.11 -17.85 5.55
CA ALA A 193 -31.47 -18.10 6.84
C ALA A 193 -30.96 -16.80 7.47
N SER A 194 -30.39 -15.90 6.67
CA SER A 194 -29.94 -14.57 7.12
C SER A 194 -31.11 -13.75 7.67
N ASP A 195 -32.25 -13.72 6.98
CA ASP A 195 -33.44 -12.99 7.43
C ASP A 195 -34.00 -13.56 8.74
N GLN A 196 -34.01 -14.89 8.88
CA GLN A 196 -34.43 -15.55 10.12
C GLN A 196 -33.47 -15.24 11.29
N LEU A 197 -32.16 -15.21 11.02
CA LEU A 197 -31.16 -14.84 12.02
C LEU A 197 -31.34 -13.39 12.48
N THR A 198 -31.52 -12.45 11.55
CA THR A 198 -31.77 -11.04 11.85
C THR A 198 -33.02 -10.87 12.72
N ARG A 199 -34.14 -11.51 12.34
CA ARG A 199 -35.38 -11.46 13.15
C ARG A 199 -35.17 -12.00 14.57
N ARG A 200 -34.41 -13.08 14.73
CA ARG A 200 -34.08 -13.63 16.05
C ARG A 200 -33.17 -12.71 16.85
N GLN A 201 -32.20 -12.05 16.21
CA GLN A 201 -31.33 -11.06 16.86
C GLN A 201 -32.16 -9.87 17.39
N GLU A 202 -33.09 -9.35 16.58
CA GLU A 202 -34.00 -8.27 16.99
C GLU A 202 -34.85 -8.63 18.20
N LEU A 203 -35.47 -9.82 18.17
CA LEU A 203 -36.30 -10.32 19.29
C LEU A 203 -35.52 -10.46 20.60
N LEU A 204 -34.21 -10.75 20.52
CA LEU A 204 -33.33 -10.92 21.67
C LEU A 204 -32.60 -9.62 22.07
N GLY A 205 -32.83 -8.50 21.35
CA GLY A 205 -32.10 -7.25 21.57
C GLY A 205 -30.61 -7.34 21.25
N LEU A 206 -30.22 -8.26 20.35
CA LEU A 206 -28.84 -8.44 19.90
C LEU A 206 -28.54 -7.57 18.68
N PRO A 207 -27.27 -7.18 18.45
CA PRO A 207 -26.87 -6.45 17.25
C PRO A 207 -27.28 -7.20 15.98
N THR A 208 -27.92 -6.48 15.06
CA THR A 208 -28.34 -7.00 13.75
C THR A 208 -27.22 -6.85 12.72
N GLY A 209 -27.02 -7.89 11.92
CA GLY A 209 -25.97 -7.93 10.89
C GLY A 209 -25.63 -9.36 10.49
N ALA A 210 -25.17 -9.54 9.25
CA ALA A 210 -24.69 -10.85 8.80
C ALA A 210 -23.55 -11.30 9.73
N PRO A 211 -23.54 -12.57 10.18
CA PRO A 211 -22.45 -13.09 10.98
C PRO A 211 -21.16 -12.96 10.16
N ASP A 212 -20.19 -12.25 10.71
CA ASP A 212 -18.92 -12.06 10.03
C ASP A 212 -18.00 -13.23 10.39
N ALA A 213 -17.67 -14.07 9.40
CA ALA A 213 -16.69 -15.16 9.58
C ALA A 213 -15.28 -14.61 9.65
N LYS A 214 -15.11 -13.33 9.32
CA LYS A 214 -13.81 -12.68 9.41
C LYS A 214 -13.51 -12.55 10.90
N LEU A 215 -12.69 -13.48 11.41
CA LEU A 215 -11.70 -13.16 12.44
C LEU A 215 -11.24 -11.74 12.10
N PRO A 216 -11.40 -10.74 12.99
CA PRO A 216 -11.47 -9.36 12.58
C PRO A 216 -10.41 -9.05 11.53
N ASP A 217 -10.86 -8.78 10.31
CA ASP A 217 -10.05 -8.24 9.22
C ASP A 217 -9.45 -6.87 9.57
N LYS A 218 -9.57 -6.44 10.84
CA LYS A 218 -8.73 -5.42 11.45
C LYS A 218 -7.24 -5.83 11.47
N MET A 219 -6.88 -7.10 11.26
CA MET A 219 -5.50 -7.46 10.87
C MET A 219 -5.28 -7.54 9.36
N GLU A 220 -6.34 -7.59 8.55
CA GLU A 220 -6.26 -7.42 7.08
C GLU A 220 -5.97 -5.96 6.70
N LEU A 221 -6.37 -5.00 7.55
CA LEU A 221 -5.87 -3.61 7.51
C LEU A 221 -4.33 -3.52 7.66
N TYR A 222 -3.68 -4.56 8.18
CA TYR A 222 -2.23 -4.65 8.39
C TYR A 222 -1.56 -5.77 7.57
N LEU A 223 -2.25 -6.38 6.60
CA LEU A 223 -1.70 -7.45 5.74
C LEU A 223 -1.89 -7.17 4.24
N PRO A 224 -1.05 -7.77 3.37
CA PRO A 224 -0.76 -7.26 2.02
C PRO A 224 -1.95 -7.25 1.06
N ASN A 225 -3.06 -7.92 1.36
CA ASN A 225 -4.22 -7.99 0.45
C ASN A 225 -5.15 -6.78 0.54
N ALA A 226 -5.06 -5.95 1.58
CA ALA A 226 -5.69 -4.62 1.59
C ALA A 226 -4.92 -3.58 0.73
N ARG A 227 -3.71 -3.89 0.24
CA ARG A 227 -2.92 -2.98 -0.62
C ARG A 227 -3.50 -2.74 -2.00
N LYS A 228 -4.42 -3.59 -2.47
CA LYS A 228 -5.05 -3.41 -3.79
C LYS A 228 -5.89 -2.13 -3.91
N ALA A 229 -6.22 -1.48 -2.79
CA ALA A 229 -6.83 -0.15 -2.79
C ALA A 229 -6.01 0.90 -1.99
N HIS A 230 -5.24 0.48 -0.98
CA HIS A 230 -4.67 1.42 0.00
C HIS A 230 -3.29 2.02 -0.35
N GLN A 231 -2.51 1.42 -1.26
CA GLN A 231 -1.21 2.01 -1.66
C GLN A 231 -1.33 3.06 -2.75
N ALA A 232 -2.44 3.08 -3.51
CA ALA A 232 -2.81 4.27 -4.25
C ALA A 232 -3.06 5.42 -3.25
N SER A 233 -3.84 5.19 -2.19
CA SER A 233 -4.15 6.23 -1.21
C SER A 233 -3.03 6.57 -0.22
N ALA A 234 -1.90 5.87 -0.17
CA ALA A 234 -0.76 6.25 0.69
C ALA A 234 -0.07 7.56 0.25
N CYS A 235 -0.41 8.09 -0.93
CA CYS A 235 -0.10 9.47 -1.33
C CYS A 235 -1.00 10.53 -0.63
N HIS A 236 -2.07 10.12 0.08
CA HIS A 236 -3.08 11.02 0.66
C HIS A 236 -2.74 11.62 2.03
N SER A 237 -1.84 11.07 2.84
CA SER A 237 -1.70 11.53 4.24
C SER A 237 -0.64 12.60 4.51
N LYS A 238 0.04 13.13 3.47
CA LYS A 238 1.04 14.21 3.63
C LYS A 238 0.82 15.46 2.75
N CYS A 239 -0.40 15.66 2.27
CA CYS A 239 -0.83 16.93 1.67
C CYS A 239 -2.05 17.49 2.39
N SER A 240 -1.99 17.51 3.73
CA SER A 240 -2.84 18.37 4.56
C SER A 240 -1.97 19.49 5.12
N CYS A 241 -1.72 20.47 4.25
CA CYS A 241 -1.56 21.89 4.59
C CYS A 241 -2.32 22.66 3.52
#